data_AF-A0A957MD88-F1
#
_entry.id   AF-A0A957MD88-F1
#
_cell.length_a   1.000
_cell.length_b   1.000
_cell.length_c   1.000
_cell.angle_alpha   90.00
_cell.angle_beta   90.00
_cell.angle_gamma   90.00
#
_symmetry.space_group_name_H-M   'P 1'
#
loop_
_entity.id
_entity.type
_entity.pdbx_description
1 polymer ?
#
loop_
_entity_poly.entity_id
_entity_poly.type
_entity_poly.pdbx_seq_one_letter_code
_entity_poly.pdbx_strand_id
1 'polypeptide(L)'
;MGLLADEDESQDEQLARHYLQTDNHAEAVRWLMRSGAKARHSFLNDQACRYFELALERCELLDPGETATEWRDARADIWLQLGRTYFSNGEYPDAENAFRKARELGEGAGWTTGRLIDLTYWLGEALFWQGKLDAVEVEASRALEHTGDDETSLSSALMLSHLAVANYSTARYSAFATIIERLEPIILALPFTEVLSPAFDHVINHHMIHEKAPESTRMWIDTLAARATANRDLNSLAKATLADSTLHFNCGDMEKSRDLAKHALDI
;
A
#
# COMPACT_ATOMS: atom_id res chain seq x y z
N MET A 1 -21.69 24.18 14.77
CA MET A 1 -22.18 22.82 14.46
C MET A 1 -20.95 21.93 14.34
N GLY A 2 -20.35 21.56 15.47
CA GLY A 2 -19.01 20.96 15.53
C GLY A 2 -18.72 20.31 16.89
N LEU A 3 -19.72 19.63 17.45
CA LEU A 3 -19.66 19.03 18.79
C LEU A 3 -19.88 17.50 18.78
N LEU A 4 -19.94 16.88 17.59
CA LEU A 4 -20.20 15.45 17.43
C LEU A 4 -18.97 14.63 17.00
N ALA A 5 -17.82 15.26 16.76
CA ALA A 5 -16.58 14.56 16.39
C ALA A 5 -15.66 14.30 17.60
N ASP A 6 -15.58 15.25 18.55
CA ASP A 6 -14.74 15.13 19.76
C ASP A 6 -15.26 14.09 20.79
N GLU A 7 -16.57 13.81 20.82
CA GLU A 7 -17.13 12.84 21.77
C GLU A 7 -16.75 11.39 21.41
N ASP A 8 -16.68 11.08 20.11
CA ASP A 8 -16.26 9.77 19.59
C ASP A 8 -14.73 9.62 19.64
N GLU A 9 -13.97 10.74 19.62
CA GLU A 9 -12.50 10.76 19.78
C GLU A 9 -12.03 10.00 21.02
N SER A 10 -12.75 10.15 22.13
CA SER A 10 -12.36 9.58 23.43
C SER A 10 -12.91 8.16 23.71
N GLN A 11 -13.95 7.71 23.02
CA GLN A 11 -14.70 6.53 23.46
C GLN A 11 -13.90 5.23 23.30
N ASP A 12 -13.31 4.98 22.13
CA ASP A 12 -12.52 3.77 21.87
C ASP A 12 -11.32 3.69 22.82
N GLU A 13 -10.62 4.81 23.05
CA GLU A 13 -9.45 4.86 23.92
C GLU A 13 -9.80 4.70 25.40
N GLN A 14 -10.94 5.25 25.83
CA GLN A 14 -11.44 5.08 27.19
C GLN A 14 -11.85 3.64 27.45
N LEU A 15 -12.52 3.00 26.49
CA LEU A 15 -12.88 1.59 26.58
C LEU A 15 -11.65 0.69 26.57
N ALA A 16 -10.67 0.97 25.70
CA ALA A 16 -9.38 0.27 25.73
C ALA A 16 -8.71 0.39 27.11
N ARG A 17 -8.63 1.62 27.67
CA ARG A 17 -8.08 1.86 29.02
C ARG A 17 -8.86 1.15 30.11
N HIS A 18 -10.19 1.11 30.03
CA HIS A 18 -11.04 0.40 30.98
C HIS A 18 -10.74 -1.10 30.96
N TYR A 19 -10.80 -1.74 29.79
CA TYR A 19 -10.61 -3.18 29.67
C TYR A 19 -9.18 -3.63 29.94
N LEU A 20 -8.18 -2.77 29.71
CA LEU A 20 -6.79 -3.01 30.12
C LEU A 20 -6.63 -3.22 31.64
N GLN A 21 -7.54 -2.68 32.45
CA GLN A 21 -7.54 -2.83 33.92
C GLN A 21 -8.33 -4.06 34.38
N THR A 22 -8.84 -4.87 33.45
CA THR A 22 -9.63 -6.06 33.73
C THR A 22 -8.97 -7.31 33.14
N ASP A 23 -9.42 -8.49 33.59
CA ASP A 23 -9.03 -9.77 32.97
C ASP A 23 -9.83 -10.08 31.70
N ASN A 24 -10.66 -9.15 31.22
CA ASN A 24 -11.36 -9.29 29.95
C ASN A 24 -10.44 -8.90 28.78
N HIS A 25 -9.46 -9.77 28.51
CA HIS A 25 -8.47 -9.58 27.46
C HIS A 25 -9.09 -9.53 26.06
N ALA A 26 -10.20 -10.24 25.84
CA ALA A 26 -10.92 -10.25 24.57
C ALA A 26 -11.41 -8.85 24.19
N GLU A 27 -12.12 -8.19 25.11
CA GLU A 27 -12.57 -6.82 24.89
C GLU A 27 -11.38 -5.85 24.81
N ALA A 28 -10.35 -6.02 25.64
CA ALA A 28 -9.15 -5.19 25.55
C ALA A 28 -8.55 -5.21 24.14
N VAL A 29 -8.39 -6.40 23.52
CA VAL A 29 -7.90 -6.53 22.14
C VAL A 29 -8.80 -5.79 21.15
N ARG A 30 -10.12 -5.97 21.22
CA ARG A 30 -11.07 -5.32 20.28
C ARG A 30 -10.94 -3.79 20.33
N TRP A 31 -10.93 -3.20 21.53
CA TRP A 31 -10.86 -1.75 21.69
C TRP A 31 -9.48 -1.17 21.38
N LEU A 32 -8.40 -1.92 21.67
CA LEU A 32 -7.04 -1.54 21.27
C LEU A 32 -6.88 -1.53 19.75
N MET A 33 -7.42 -2.54 19.04
CA MET A 33 -7.40 -2.57 17.58
C MET A 33 -8.10 -1.36 16.96
N ARG A 34 -9.28 -0.99 17.48
CA ARG A 34 -10.03 0.19 17.02
C ARG A 34 -9.27 1.49 17.28
N SER A 35 -8.72 1.64 18.49
CA SER A 35 -7.90 2.80 18.87
C SER A 35 -6.66 2.91 17.98
N GLY A 36 -5.97 1.80 17.70
CA GLY A 36 -4.82 1.75 16.81
C GLY A 36 -5.17 2.11 15.38
N ALA A 37 -6.26 1.56 14.83
CA ALA A 37 -6.71 1.87 13.47
C ALA A 37 -7.06 3.36 13.31
N LYS A 38 -7.71 3.94 14.31
CA LYS A 38 -8.04 5.37 14.37
C LYS A 38 -6.80 6.25 14.47
N ALA A 39 -5.86 5.92 15.37
CA ALA A 39 -4.61 6.64 15.51
C ALA A 39 -3.82 6.62 14.19
N ARG A 40 -3.75 5.48 13.51
CA ARG A 40 -3.12 5.35 12.18
C ARG A 40 -3.79 6.20 11.13
N HIS A 41 -5.13 6.23 11.08
CA HIS A 41 -5.88 7.07 10.16
C HIS A 41 -5.64 8.57 10.41
N SER A 42 -5.34 8.94 11.66
CA SER A 42 -5.00 10.30 12.07
C SER A 42 -3.50 10.60 12.00
N PHE A 43 -2.70 9.70 11.40
CA PHE A 43 -1.24 9.81 11.28
C PHE A 43 -0.48 9.86 12.62
N LEU A 44 -1.10 9.41 13.70
CA LEU A 44 -0.50 9.26 15.03
C LEU A 44 0.18 7.89 15.14
N ASN A 45 1.15 7.64 14.27
CA ASN A 45 1.71 6.30 14.05
C ASN A 45 2.36 5.70 15.31
N ASP A 46 3.11 6.48 16.10
CA ASP A 46 3.71 5.98 17.34
C ASP A 46 2.65 5.54 18.36
N GLN A 47 1.52 6.24 18.40
CA GLN A 47 0.39 5.86 19.26
C GLN A 47 -0.32 4.62 18.71
N ALA A 48 -0.46 4.52 17.39
CA ALA A 48 -1.02 3.35 16.73
C ALA A 48 -0.18 2.09 17.00
N CYS A 49 1.15 2.17 16.88
CA CYS A 49 2.06 1.07 17.22
C CYS A 49 1.83 0.58 18.64
N ARG A 50 1.82 1.50 19.63
CA ARG A 50 1.57 1.13 21.03
C ARG A 50 0.24 0.41 21.23
N TYR A 51 -0.83 0.86 20.56
CA TYR A 51 -2.12 0.18 20.67
C TYR A 51 -2.08 -1.23 20.07
N PHE A 52 -1.45 -1.42 18.92
CA PHE A 52 -1.34 -2.73 18.29
C PHE A 52 -0.41 -3.68 19.07
N GLU A 53 0.71 -3.18 19.62
CA GLU A 53 1.60 -3.95 20.49
C GLU A 53 0.89 -4.41 21.76
N LEU A 54 0.17 -3.51 22.43
CA LEU A 54 -0.65 -3.87 23.59
C LEU A 54 -1.75 -4.88 23.22
N ALA A 55 -2.33 -4.78 22.02
CA ALA A 55 -3.31 -5.75 21.56
C ALA A 55 -2.67 -7.14 21.38
N LEU A 56 -1.45 -7.22 20.87
CA LEU A 56 -0.70 -8.48 20.77
C LEU A 56 -0.39 -9.06 22.16
N GLU A 57 0.05 -8.25 23.12
CA GLU A 57 0.27 -8.69 24.51
C GLU A 57 -1.01 -9.27 25.13
N ARG A 58 -2.16 -8.62 24.92
CA ARG A 58 -3.44 -9.13 25.42
C ARG A 58 -3.89 -10.38 24.70
N CYS A 59 -3.59 -10.48 23.41
CA CYS A 59 -3.82 -11.71 22.66
C CYS A 59 -3.09 -12.91 23.26
N GLU A 60 -1.87 -12.76 23.79
CA GLU A 60 -1.10 -13.86 24.40
C GLU A 60 -1.77 -14.45 25.66
N LEU A 61 -2.58 -13.64 26.35
CA LEU A 61 -3.28 -14.04 27.58
C LEU A 61 -4.63 -14.74 27.31
N LEU A 62 -5.05 -14.85 26.05
CA LEU A 62 -6.31 -15.50 25.68
C LEU A 62 -6.16 -17.02 25.64
N ASP A 63 -7.17 -17.74 26.15
CA ASP A 63 -7.22 -19.20 26.13
C ASP A 63 -7.24 -19.74 24.68
N PRO A 64 -6.25 -20.56 24.28
CA PRO A 64 -6.22 -21.20 22.97
C PRO A 64 -7.40 -22.14 22.68
N GLY A 65 -8.16 -22.59 23.69
CA GLY A 65 -9.18 -23.64 23.56
C GLY A 65 -10.57 -23.16 23.11
N GLU A 66 -11.04 -22.01 23.57
CA GLU A 66 -12.45 -21.59 23.36
C GLU A 66 -12.69 -20.74 22.11
N THR A 67 -11.66 -20.03 21.62
CA THR A 67 -11.80 -19.01 20.57
C THR A 67 -10.59 -18.96 19.62
N ALA A 68 -9.90 -20.11 19.49
CA ALA A 68 -8.62 -20.27 18.81
C ALA A 68 -8.56 -19.66 17.39
N THR A 69 -9.65 -19.77 16.62
CA THR A 69 -9.69 -19.32 15.22
C THR A 69 -9.94 -17.82 15.11
N GLU A 70 -10.87 -17.27 15.90
CA GLU A 70 -11.16 -15.82 15.93
C GLU A 70 -9.90 -15.04 16.33
N TRP A 71 -9.21 -15.47 17.39
CA TRP A 71 -8.01 -14.78 17.84
C TRP A 71 -6.79 -15.05 16.97
N ARG A 72 -6.74 -16.16 16.22
CA ARG A 72 -5.72 -16.35 15.17
C ARG A 72 -5.90 -15.33 14.06
N ASP A 73 -7.13 -15.12 13.58
CA ASP A 73 -7.45 -14.11 12.57
C ASP A 73 -7.16 -12.70 13.08
N ALA A 74 -7.59 -12.38 14.31
CA ALA A 74 -7.33 -11.07 14.93
C ALA A 74 -5.83 -10.79 15.10
N ARG A 75 -5.05 -11.76 15.59
CA ARG A 75 -3.58 -11.62 15.70
C ARG A 75 -2.93 -11.36 14.34
N ALA A 76 -3.34 -12.09 13.30
CA ALA A 76 -2.85 -11.87 11.95
C ALA A 76 -3.16 -10.45 11.45
N ASP A 77 -4.37 -9.95 11.71
CA ASP A 77 -4.77 -8.59 11.33
C ASP A 77 -4.00 -7.51 12.10
N ILE A 78 -3.79 -7.71 13.42
CA ILE A 78 -3.00 -6.78 14.23
C ILE A 78 -1.57 -6.66 13.68
N TRP A 79 -0.93 -7.79 13.34
CA TRP A 79 0.40 -7.77 12.71
C TRP A 79 0.38 -7.05 11.36
N LEU A 80 -0.67 -7.21 10.54
CA LEU A 80 -0.81 -6.50 9.27
C LEU A 80 -0.92 -4.98 9.48
N GLN A 81 -1.74 -4.55 10.44
CA GLN A 81 -1.89 -3.11 10.75
C GLN A 81 -0.62 -2.52 11.35
N LEU A 82 0.06 -3.27 12.23
CA LEU A 82 1.34 -2.87 12.80
C LEU A 82 2.40 -2.72 11.70
N GLY A 83 2.48 -3.67 10.76
CA GLY A 83 3.39 -3.57 9.61
C GLY A 83 3.12 -2.35 8.74
N ARG A 84 1.85 -2.02 8.45
CA ARG A 84 1.48 -0.78 7.74
C ARG A 84 1.86 0.48 8.52
N THR A 85 1.79 0.43 9.84
CA THR A 85 2.15 1.56 10.71
C THR A 85 3.66 1.77 10.72
N TYR A 86 4.45 0.71 10.91
CA TYR A 86 5.91 0.74 10.77
C TYR A 86 6.36 1.23 9.40
N PHE A 87 5.71 0.74 8.33
CA PHE A 87 5.98 1.21 6.98
C PHE A 87 5.77 2.72 6.84
N SER A 88 4.66 3.23 7.41
CA SER A 88 4.34 4.66 7.39
C SER A 88 5.34 5.51 8.19
N ASN A 89 6.00 4.93 9.19
CA ASN A 89 7.11 5.54 9.94
C ASN A 89 8.47 5.43 9.25
N GLY A 90 8.56 4.73 8.12
CA GLY A 90 9.84 4.44 7.44
C GLY A 90 10.66 3.33 8.12
N GLU A 91 10.07 2.62 9.08
CA GLU A 91 10.67 1.49 9.81
C GLU A 91 10.53 0.21 8.99
N TYR A 92 11.12 0.20 7.80
CA TYR A 92 10.93 -0.88 6.82
C TYR A 92 11.34 -2.27 7.30
N PRO A 93 12.44 -2.46 8.06
CA PRO A 93 12.78 -3.78 8.60
C PRO A 93 11.73 -4.33 9.58
N ASP A 94 11.16 -3.47 10.43
CA ASP A 94 10.11 -3.85 11.38
C ASP A 94 8.79 -4.12 10.67
N ALA A 95 8.47 -3.32 9.63
CA ALA A 95 7.35 -3.56 8.74
C ALA A 95 7.43 -4.93 8.05
N GLU A 96 8.59 -5.28 7.48
CA GLU A 96 8.85 -6.58 6.86
C GLU A 96 8.63 -7.74 7.84
N ASN A 97 9.14 -7.61 9.07
CA ASN A 97 8.95 -8.63 10.11
C ASN A 97 7.46 -8.80 10.47
N ALA A 98 6.76 -7.68 10.68
CA ALA A 98 5.33 -7.67 10.98
C ALA A 98 4.49 -8.28 9.84
N PHE A 99 4.76 -7.95 8.58
CA PHE A 99 4.07 -8.55 7.43
C PHE A 99 4.32 -10.04 7.31
N ARG A 100 5.54 -10.53 7.58
CA ARG A 100 5.82 -11.97 7.58
C ARG A 100 5.05 -12.69 8.69
N LYS A 101 4.94 -12.09 9.88
CA LYS A 101 4.14 -12.64 10.98
C LYS A 101 2.65 -12.65 10.66
N ALA A 102 2.14 -11.59 10.05
CA ALA A 102 0.77 -11.53 9.57
C ALA A 102 0.49 -12.62 8.52
N ARG A 103 1.43 -12.89 7.61
CA ARG A 103 1.29 -13.97 6.61
C ARG A 103 1.23 -15.35 7.26
N GLU A 104 2.18 -15.66 8.12
CA GLU A 104 2.26 -16.95 8.84
C GLU A 104 0.94 -17.25 9.57
N LEU A 105 0.42 -16.26 10.31
CA LEU A 105 -0.81 -16.40 11.06
C LEU A 105 -2.06 -16.39 10.16
N GLY A 106 -2.07 -15.54 9.12
CA GLY A 106 -3.17 -15.40 8.18
C GLY A 106 -3.40 -16.66 7.33
N GLU A 107 -2.32 -17.29 6.86
CA GLU A 107 -2.37 -18.61 6.20
C GLU A 107 -2.95 -19.66 7.16
N GLY A 108 -2.48 -19.70 8.41
CA GLY A 108 -3.01 -20.59 9.45
C GLY A 108 -4.45 -20.29 9.88
N ALA A 109 -4.94 -19.07 9.64
CA ALA A 109 -6.32 -18.64 9.87
C ALA A 109 -7.23 -18.85 8.65
N GLY A 110 -6.67 -19.23 7.49
CA GLY A 110 -7.42 -19.43 6.25
C GLY A 110 -7.81 -18.13 5.54
N TRP A 111 -6.94 -17.11 5.58
CA TRP A 111 -7.13 -15.89 4.79
C TRP A 111 -7.34 -16.18 3.31
N THR A 112 -8.21 -15.39 2.68
CA THR A 112 -8.46 -15.50 1.25
C THR A 112 -7.20 -15.12 0.47
N THR A 113 -7.06 -15.68 -0.74
CA THR A 113 -5.97 -15.34 -1.66
C THR A 113 -5.85 -13.82 -1.86
N GLY A 114 -6.98 -13.12 -2.01
CA GLY A 114 -6.98 -11.65 -2.16
C GLY A 114 -6.35 -10.92 -0.96
N ARG A 115 -6.63 -11.36 0.27
CA ARG A 115 -6.04 -10.76 1.48
C ARG A 115 -4.55 -11.06 1.61
N LEU A 116 -4.12 -12.27 1.21
CA LEU A 116 -2.71 -12.63 1.15
C LEU A 116 -1.96 -11.82 0.07
N ILE A 117 -2.59 -11.50 -1.05
CA ILE A 117 -2.00 -10.64 -2.09
C ILE A 117 -1.91 -9.18 -1.61
N ASP A 118 -2.94 -8.64 -0.95
CA ASP A 118 -2.87 -7.31 -0.34
C ASP A 118 -1.71 -7.23 0.68
N LEU A 119 -1.57 -8.23 1.55
CA LEU A 119 -0.42 -8.33 2.44
C LEU A 119 0.91 -8.38 1.66
N THR A 120 0.96 -9.17 0.59
CA THR A 120 2.18 -9.34 -0.22
C THR A 120 2.56 -8.05 -0.93
N TYR A 121 1.59 -7.24 -1.34
CA TYR A 121 1.84 -5.90 -1.87
C TYR A 121 2.59 -5.03 -0.84
N TRP A 122 2.12 -4.95 0.41
CA TRP A 122 2.78 -4.17 1.45
C TRP A 122 4.15 -4.73 1.87
N LEU A 123 4.30 -6.05 1.88
CA LEU A 123 5.61 -6.69 2.05
C LEU A 123 6.56 -6.29 0.91
N GLY A 124 6.09 -6.30 -0.34
CA GLY A 124 6.83 -5.85 -1.51
C GLY A 124 7.30 -4.40 -1.39
N GLU A 125 6.43 -3.49 -0.94
CA GLU A 125 6.80 -2.10 -0.65
C GLU A 125 7.92 -2.03 0.40
N ALA A 126 7.76 -2.70 1.55
CA ALA A 126 8.78 -2.70 2.60
C ALA A 126 10.13 -3.27 2.12
N LEU A 127 10.12 -4.30 1.26
CA LEU A 127 11.32 -4.89 0.67
C LEU A 127 11.97 -3.94 -0.35
N PHE A 128 11.15 -3.27 -1.18
CA PHE A 128 11.62 -2.31 -2.17
C PHE A 128 12.37 -1.14 -1.53
N TRP A 129 11.80 -0.54 -0.47
CA TRP A 129 12.45 0.57 0.23
C TRP A 129 13.72 0.17 0.99
N GLN A 130 13.93 -1.12 1.23
CA GLN A 130 15.19 -1.67 1.73
C GLN A 130 16.19 -2.05 0.63
N GLY A 131 15.84 -1.87 -0.65
CA GLY A 131 16.65 -2.26 -1.80
C GLY A 131 16.72 -3.78 -2.02
N LYS A 132 15.85 -4.57 -1.39
CA LYS A 132 15.80 -6.03 -1.51
C LYS A 132 15.05 -6.47 -2.78
N LEU A 133 15.53 -6.00 -3.94
CA LEU A 133 14.83 -6.13 -5.23
C LEU A 133 14.61 -7.59 -5.66
N ASP A 134 15.55 -8.49 -5.40
CA ASP A 134 15.39 -9.91 -5.70
C ASP A 134 14.24 -10.53 -4.88
N ALA A 135 14.08 -10.09 -3.63
CA ALA A 135 12.99 -10.56 -2.77
C ALA A 135 11.63 -10.01 -3.23
N VAL A 136 11.57 -8.75 -3.70
CA VAL A 136 10.36 -8.18 -4.31
C VAL A 136 9.93 -9.02 -5.51
N GLU A 137 10.86 -9.36 -6.40
CA GLU A 137 10.57 -10.18 -7.57
C GLU A 137 10.05 -11.57 -7.20
N VAL A 138 10.71 -12.24 -6.24
CA VAL A 138 10.32 -13.58 -5.80
C VAL A 138 8.92 -13.56 -5.17
N GLU A 139 8.64 -12.62 -4.27
CA GLU A 139 7.34 -12.54 -3.58
C GLU A 139 6.22 -12.17 -4.57
N ALA A 140 6.45 -11.21 -5.46
CA ALA A 140 5.46 -10.80 -6.47
C ALA A 140 5.19 -11.92 -7.51
N SER A 141 6.22 -12.63 -7.96
CA SER A 141 6.05 -13.75 -8.90
C SER A 141 5.20 -14.88 -8.28
N ARG A 142 5.51 -15.26 -7.04
CA ARG A 142 4.75 -16.29 -6.31
C ARG A 142 3.30 -15.88 -6.09
N ALA A 143 3.04 -14.63 -5.73
CA ALA A 143 1.68 -14.14 -5.55
C ALA A 143 0.90 -14.08 -6.87
N LEU A 144 1.56 -13.72 -7.98
CA LEU A 144 0.96 -13.72 -9.32
C LEU A 144 0.62 -15.14 -9.81
N GLU A 145 1.37 -16.17 -9.43
CA GLU A 145 0.98 -17.56 -9.73
C GLU A 145 -0.35 -17.95 -9.05
N HIS A 146 -0.67 -17.32 -7.91
CA HIS A 146 -1.89 -17.57 -7.15
C HIS A 146 -3.09 -16.73 -7.59
N THR A 147 -2.93 -15.73 -8.46
CA THR A 147 -4.07 -14.97 -9.02
C THR A 147 -4.91 -15.79 -10.00
N GLY A 148 -4.41 -16.93 -10.48
CA GLY A 148 -5.13 -17.82 -11.40
C GLY A 148 -5.51 -17.11 -12.71
N ASP A 149 -6.69 -17.44 -13.25
CA ASP A 149 -7.22 -16.88 -14.51
C ASP A 149 -7.66 -15.40 -14.39
N ASP A 150 -7.60 -14.79 -13.21
CA ASP A 150 -7.94 -13.37 -12.99
C ASP A 150 -6.75 -12.44 -13.28
N GLU A 151 -6.18 -12.62 -14.48
CA GLU A 151 -5.02 -11.86 -14.97
C GLU A 151 -5.30 -10.35 -15.05
N THR A 152 -6.57 -9.94 -15.06
CA THR A 152 -7.01 -8.55 -15.20
C THR A 152 -7.47 -7.89 -13.89
N SER A 153 -7.18 -8.50 -12.74
CA SER A 153 -7.54 -7.94 -11.43
C SER A 153 -6.59 -6.84 -10.94
N LEU A 154 -7.06 -6.11 -9.93
CA LEU A 154 -6.22 -5.22 -9.12
C LEU A 154 -5.01 -5.96 -8.55
N SER A 155 -5.21 -7.17 -8.04
CA SER A 155 -4.15 -8.04 -7.52
C SER A 155 -3.04 -8.29 -8.54
N SER A 156 -3.42 -8.64 -9.78
CA SER A 156 -2.48 -8.84 -10.88
C SER A 156 -1.73 -7.55 -11.24
N ALA A 157 -2.43 -6.40 -11.29
CA ALA A 157 -1.80 -5.10 -11.52
C ALA A 157 -0.76 -4.74 -10.46
N LEU A 158 -1.06 -4.98 -9.17
CA LEU A 158 -0.13 -4.70 -8.07
C LEU A 158 1.13 -5.58 -8.14
N MET A 159 0.97 -6.88 -8.42
CA MET A 159 2.12 -7.77 -8.53
C MET A 159 2.96 -7.46 -9.77
N LEU A 160 2.33 -7.16 -10.91
CA LEU A 160 3.03 -6.70 -12.12
C LEU A 160 3.77 -5.38 -11.87
N SER A 161 3.20 -4.46 -11.09
CA SER A 161 3.88 -3.22 -10.68
C SER A 161 5.17 -3.51 -9.90
N HIS A 162 5.13 -4.44 -8.93
CA HIS A 162 6.31 -4.86 -8.17
C HIS A 162 7.36 -5.54 -9.06
N LEU A 163 6.94 -6.38 -10.00
CA LEU A 163 7.86 -6.96 -10.99
C LEU A 163 8.47 -5.89 -11.90
N ALA A 164 7.69 -4.88 -12.29
CA ALA A 164 8.15 -3.78 -13.13
C ALA A 164 9.27 -2.99 -12.42
N VAL A 165 9.04 -2.56 -11.17
CA VAL A 165 10.06 -1.80 -10.42
C VAL A 165 11.30 -2.63 -10.13
N ALA A 166 11.17 -3.93 -9.83
CA ALA A 166 12.31 -4.81 -9.59
C ALA A 166 13.14 -5.01 -10.87
N ASN A 167 12.51 -5.26 -12.02
CA ASN A 167 13.21 -5.45 -13.29
C ASN A 167 13.82 -4.15 -13.82
N TYR A 168 13.13 -3.02 -13.67
CA TYR A 168 13.68 -1.71 -14.01
C TYR A 168 14.93 -1.39 -13.18
N SER A 169 14.84 -1.54 -11.85
CA SER A 169 15.92 -1.20 -10.91
C SER A 169 17.13 -2.13 -11.03
N THR A 170 16.94 -3.33 -11.56
CA THR A 170 18.03 -4.30 -11.86
C THR A 170 18.48 -4.25 -13.34
N ALA A 171 18.09 -3.21 -14.08
CA ALA A 171 18.43 -2.98 -15.49
C ALA A 171 18.02 -4.10 -16.46
N ARG A 172 17.02 -4.91 -16.10
CA ARG A 172 16.42 -5.95 -16.96
C ARG A 172 15.31 -5.36 -17.84
N TYR A 173 15.68 -4.40 -18.69
CA TYR A 173 14.73 -3.59 -19.46
C TYR A 173 13.84 -4.38 -20.44
N SER A 174 14.33 -5.50 -20.99
CA SER A 174 13.51 -6.36 -21.85
C SER A 174 12.38 -7.03 -21.06
N ALA A 175 12.67 -7.52 -19.85
CA ALA A 175 11.64 -8.12 -19.00
C ALA A 175 10.67 -7.05 -18.49
N PHE A 176 11.19 -5.88 -18.12
CA PHE A 176 10.39 -4.70 -17.78
C PHE A 176 9.40 -4.35 -18.90
N ALA A 177 9.84 -4.24 -20.16
CA ALA A 177 8.95 -3.93 -21.28
C ALA A 177 7.81 -4.96 -21.44
N THR A 178 8.11 -6.25 -21.37
CA THR A 178 7.09 -7.31 -21.40
C THR A 178 6.11 -7.22 -20.23
N ILE A 179 6.56 -6.80 -19.04
CA ILE A 179 5.68 -6.55 -17.89
C ILE A 179 4.76 -5.35 -18.16
N ILE A 180 5.29 -4.27 -18.72
CA ILE A 180 4.50 -3.06 -19.07
C ILE A 180 3.42 -3.39 -20.10
N GLU A 181 3.75 -4.12 -21.16
CA GLU A 181 2.78 -4.57 -22.17
C GLU A 181 1.58 -5.33 -21.56
N ARG A 182 1.83 -6.09 -20.48
CA ARG A 182 0.77 -6.80 -19.74
C ARG A 182 0.00 -5.87 -18.81
N LEU A 183 0.68 -4.92 -18.17
CA LEU A 183 0.12 -4.03 -17.14
C LEU A 183 -0.82 -2.97 -17.73
N GLU A 184 -0.49 -2.42 -18.90
CA GLU A 184 -1.24 -1.34 -19.56
C GLU A 184 -2.74 -1.60 -19.73
N PRO A 185 -3.18 -2.69 -20.40
CA PRO A 185 -4.61 -2.94 -20.58
C PRO A 185 -5.35 -3.15 -19.25
N ILE A 186 -4.67 -3.69 -18.23
CA ILE A 186 -5.26 -3.96 -16.92
C ILE A 186 -5.55 -2.64 -16.21
N ILE A 187 -4.56 -1.75 -16.09
CA ILE A 187 -4.76 -0.48 -15.35
C ILE A 187 -5.71 0.47 -16.08
N LEU A 188 -5.85 0.36 -17.40
CA LEU A 188 -6.90 1.08 -18.14
C LEU A 188 -8.30 0.55 -17.87
N ALA A 189 -8.47 -0.76 -17.72
CA ALA A 189 -9.77 -1.37 -17.46
C ALA A 189 -10.26 -1.20 -16.02
N LEU A 190 -9.34 -1.12 -15.05
CA LEU A 190 -9.68 -1.01 -13.63
C LEU A 190 -10.15 0.39 -13.23
N PRO A 191 -11.13 0.50 -12.28
CA PRO A 191 -11.38 1.73 -11.55
C PRO A 191 -10.10 2.21 -10.85
N PHE A 192 -9.83 3.50 -10.92
CA PHE A 192 -8.65 4.07 -10.27
C PHE A 192 -8.77 3.97 -8.75
N THR A 193 -7.67 3.56 -8.13
CA THR A 193 -7.41 3.62 -6.69
C THR A 193 -5.99 4.14 -6.50
N GLU A 194 -5.73 4.82 -5.39
CA GLU A 194 -4.41 5.45 -5.14
C GLU A 194 -3.26 4.44 -5.21
N VAL A 195 -3.52 3.18 -4.83
CA VAL A 195 -2.55 2.08 -4.88
C VAL A 195 -2.12 1.70 -6.32
N LEU A 196 -2.89 2.09 -7.35
CA LEU A 196 -2.50 1.93 -8.75
C LEU A 196 -1.58 3.04 -9.26
N SER A 197 -1.37 4.11 -8.48
CA SER A 197 -0.51 5.24 -8.86
C SER A 197 0.90 4.81 -9.32
N PRO A 198 1.62 3.90 -8.61
CA PRO A 198 2.94 3.42 -9.06
C PRO A 198 2.89 2.68 -10.41
N ALA A 199 1.82 1.95 -10.69
CA ALA A 199 1.65 1.25 -11.96
C ALA A 199 1.56 2.24 -13.13
N PHE A 200 0.83 3.34 -12.97
CA PHE A 200 0.83 4.44 -13.94
C PHE A 200 2.22 5.06 -14.09
N ASP A 201 2.94 5.30 -12.98
CA ASP A 201 4.30 5.85 -13.01
C ASP A 201 5.25 4.97 -13.85
N HIS A 202 5.17 3.63 -13.71
CA HIS A 202 5.98 2.70 -14.49
C HIS A 202 5.68 2.77 -16.00
N VAL A 203 4.40 2.82 -16.37
CA VAL A 203 3.97 2.92 -17.77
C VAL A 203 4.37 4.27 -18.38
N ILE A 204 4.13 5.38 -17.66
CA ILE A 204 4.54 6.72 -18.09
C ILE A 204 6.06 6.76 -18.34
N ASN A 205 6.85 6.25 -17.39
CA ASN A 205 8.31 6.22 -17.52
C ASN A 205 8.77 5.33 -18.68
N HIS A 206 8.11 4.21 -18.95
CA HIS A 206 8.39 3.36 -20.10
C HIS A 206 8.22 4.12 -21.42
N HIS A 207 7.05 4.74 -21.62
CA HIS A 207 6.78 5.53 -22.83
C HIS A 207 7.68 6.75 -22.97
N MET A 208 7.99 7.41 -21.86
CA MET A 208 8.78 8.63 -21.84
C MET A 208 10.27 8.38 -22.12
N ILE A 209 10.86 7.37 -21.48
CA ILE A 209 12.31 7.19 -21.44
C ILE A 209 12.77 6.13 -22.46
N HIS A 210 12.05 5.01 -22.56
CA HIS A 210 12.46 3.87 -23.37
C HIS A 210 11.93 3.97 -24.80
N GLU A 211 10.62 4.13 -24.95
CA GLU A 211 10.00 4.28 -26.29
C GLU A 211 10.22 5.68 -26.87
N LYS A 212 10.44 6.68 -26.00
CA LYS A 212 10.54 8.10 -26.38
C LYS A 212 9.35 8.53 -27.23
N ALA A 213 8.16 8.11 -26.81
CA ALA A 213 6.89 8.32 -27.50
C ALA A 213 6.10 9.44 -26.79
N PRO A 214 6.31 10.72 -27.13
CA PRO A 214 5.71 11.84 -26.38
C PRO A 214 4.18 11.87 -26.45
N GLU A 215 3.58 11.44 -27.56
CA GLU A 215 2.12 11.37 -27.70
C GLU A 215 1.51 10.29 -26.79
N SER A 216 2.12 9.10 -26.76
CA SER A 216 1.71 8.03 -25.84
C SER A 216 1.93 8.43 -24.38
N THR A 217 3.09 9.03 -24.07
CA THR A 217 3.41 9.55 -22.73
C THR A 217 2.34 10.55 -22.27
N ARG A 218 1.95 11.49 -23.14
CA ARG A 218 0.88 12.47 -22.87
C ARG A 218 -0.44 11.81 -22.54
N MET A 219 -0.86 10.81 -23.33
CA MET A 219 -2.11 10.08 -23.09
C MET A 219 -2.13 9.47 -21.67
N TRP A 220 -1.03 8.84 -21.25
CA TRP A 220 -0.93 8.23 -19.92
C TRP A 220 -0.93 9.25 -18.78
N ILE A 221 -0.21 10.37 -18.94
CA ILE A 221 -0.22 11.48 -17.98
C ILE A 221 -1.62 12.06 -17.82
N ASP A 222 -2.29 12.37 -18.93
CA ASP A 222 -3.65 12.94 -18.92
C ASP A 222 -4.65 11.96 -18.28
N THR A 223 -4.47 10.66 -18.54
CA THR A 223 -5.30 9.60 -17.95
C THR A 223 -5.12 9.54 -16.43
N LEU A 224 -3.88 9.56 -15.92
CA LEU A 224 -3.60 9.58 -14.49
C LEU A 224 -4.16 10.85 -13.85
N ALA A 225 -3.91 12.03 -14.43
CA ALA A 225 -4.38 13.32 -13.91
C ALA A 225 -5.92 13.38 -13.81
N ALA A 226 -6.63 12.93 -14.85
CA ALA A 226 -8.09 12.91 -14.86
C ALA A 226 -8.65 11.97 -13.78
N ARG A 227 -8.08 10.77 -13.65
CA ARG A 227 -8.49 9.78 -12.65
C ARG A 227 -8.19 10.22 -11.21
N ALA A 228 -7.01 10.79 -10.98
CA ALA A 228 -6.61 11.35 -9.69
C ALA A 228 -7.53 12.51 -9.28
N THR A 229 -7.84 13.43 -10.20
CA THR A 229 -8.77 14.53 -9.98
C THR A 229 -10.17 14.03 -9.60
N ALA A 230 -10.69 13.05 -10.34
CA ALA A 230 -12.01 12.46 -10.07
C ALA A 230 -12.08 11.80 -8.68
N ASN A 231 -10.96 11.27 -8.18
CA ASN A 231 -10.85 10.62 -6.87
C ASN A 231 -10.39 11.56 -5.75
N ARG A 232 -10.09 12.84 -6.05
CA ARG A 232 -9.50 13.80 -5.11
C ARG A 232 -8.16 13.34 -4.52
N ASP A 233 -7.41 12.53 -5.27
CA ASP A 233 -6.07 12.10 -4.91
C ASP A 233 -5.06 13.15 -5.38
N LEU A 234 -4.71 14.06 -4.46
CA LEU A 234 -3.76 15.14 -4.73
C LEU A 234 -2.35 14.61 -5.00
N ASN A 235 -1.96 13.50 -4.37
CA ASN A 235 -0.63 12.92 -4.53
C ASN A 235 -0.42 12.41 -5.96
N SER A 236 -1.36 11.61 -6.48
CA SER A 236 -1.28 11.15 -7.89
C SER A 236 -1.42 12.28 -8.89
N LEU A 237 -2.18 13.34 -8.57
CA LEU A 237 -2.27 14.53 -9.42
C LEU A 237 -0.95 15.30 -9.47
N ALA A 238 -0.26 15.46 -8.34
CA ALA A 238 1.06 16.07 -8.26
C ALA A 238 2.08 15.27 -9.08
N LYS A 239 2.06 13.93 -8.96
CA LYS A 239 2.91 13.03 -9.78
C LYS A 239 2.66 13.18 -11.27
N ALA A 240 1.39 13.19 -11.72
CA ALA A 240 1.05 13.42 -13.12
C ALA A 240 1.57 14.77 -13.62
N THR A 241 1.46 15.83 -12.79
CA THR A 241 1.96 17.17 -13.12
C THR A 241 3.49 17.21 -13.21
N LEU A 242 4.21 16.50 -12.34
CA LEU A 242 5.67 16.34 -12.43
C LEU A 242 6.10 15.55 -13.66
N ALA A 243 5.37 14.50 -14.02
CA ALA A 243 5.61 13.75 -15.25
C ALA A 243 5.39 14.65 -16.48
N ASP A 244 4.38 15.52 -16.46
CA ASP A 244 4.13 16.48 -17.54
C ASP A 244 5.28 17.49 -17.68
N SER A 245 5.73 18.04 -16.55
CA SER A 245 6.93 18.88 -16.51
C SER A 245 8.14 18.19 -17.16
N THR A 246 8.35 16.91 -16.84
CA THR A 246 9.47 16.11 -17.35
C THR A 246 9.33 15.84 -18.85
N LEU A 247 8.11 15.59 -19.34
CA LEU A 247 7.83 15.44 -20.76
C LEU A 247 8.17 16.73 -21.52
N HIS A 248 7.74 17.89 -21.01
CA HIS A 248 8.06 19.19 -21.60
C HIS A 248 9.58 19.46 -21.63
N PHE A 249 10.29 19.12 -20.56
CA PHE A 249 11.75 19.19 -20.53
C PHE A 249 12.38 18.34 -21.65
N ASN A 250 11.95 17.08 -21.79
CA ASN A 250 12.45 16.16 -22.80
C ASN A 250 12.14 16.64 -24.24
N CYS A 251 11.05 17.38 -24.44
CA CYS A 251 10.70 18.01 -25.71
C CYS A 251 11.38 19.39 -25.95
N GLY A 252 12.15 19.89 -24.99
CA GLY A 252 12.89 21.16 -25.10
C GLY A 252 12.08 22.41 -24.70
N ASP A 253 10.87 22.26 -24.17
CA ASP A 253 10.04 23.37 -23.68
C ASP A 253 10.35 23.66 -22.20
N MET A 254 11.46 24.37 -21.99
CA MET A 254 11.99 24.67 -20.65
C MET A 254 11.12 25.62 -19.84
N GLU A 255 10.38 26.53 -20.51
CA GLU A 255 9.50 27.48 -19.84
C GLU A 255 8.30 26.73 -19.24
N LYS A 256 7.61 25.94 -20.07
CA LYS A 256 6.46 25.16 -19.61
C LYS A 256 6.85 24.08 -18.60
N SER A 257 7.99 23.43 -18.79
CA SER A 257 8.53 22.47 -17.81
C SER A 257 8.68 23.10 -16.42
N ARG A 258 9.36 24.26 -16.34
CA ARG A 258 9.57 24.97 -15.07
C ARG A 258 8.25 25.35 -14.40
N ASP A 259 7.29 25.85 -15.18
CA ASP A 259 6.03 26.34 -14.62
C ASP A 259 5.16 25.18 -14.09
N LEU A 260 5.15 24.04 -14.79
CA LEU A 260 4.50 22.82 -14.31
C LEU A 260 5.18 22.24 -13.06
N ALA A 261 6.52 22.25 -13.01
CA ALA A 261 7.26 21.79 -11.83
C ALA A 261 6.91 22.60 -10.57
N LYS A 262 6.71 23.92 -10.71
CA LYS A 262 6.24 24.77 -9.61
C LYS A 262 4.82 24.45 -9.22
N HIS A 263 3.92 24.34 -10.19
CA HIS A 263 2.53 24.01 -9.92
C HIS A 263 2.38 22.69 -9.18
N ALA A 264 3.20 21.68 -9.50
CA ALA A 264 3.17 20.40 -8.79
C ALA A 264 3.54 20.50 -7.29
N LEU A 265 4.30 21.53 -6.89
CA LEU A 265 4.62 21.79 -5.48
C LEU A 265 3.47 22.49 -4.74
N ASP A 266 2.53 23.10 -5.48
CA ASP A 266 1.40 23.87 -4.95
C ASP A 266 0.11 23.01 -4.85
N ILE A 267 0.15 21.74 -5.29
CA ILE A 267 -0.93 20.74 -5.16
C ILE A 267 -0.88 20.07 -3.79
#